data_AF-A0A7V3CFA0-F1
#
_entry.id   AF-A0A7V3CFA0-F1
#
_cell.length_a   1.000
_cell.length_b   1.000
_cell.length_c   1.000
_cell.angle_alpha   90.00
_cell.angle_beta   90.00
_cell.angle_gamma   90.00
#
_symmetry.space_group_name_H-M   'P 1'
#
loop_
_entity.id
_entity.type
_entity.pdbx_description
1 polymer ?
#
loop_
_entity_poly.entity_id
_entity_poly.type
_entity_poly.pdbx_seq_one_letter_code
_entity_poly.pdbx_strand_id
1 'polypeptide(L)'
;MRRTKPWLLALALLLGGFTLLSAAESQACSRFHHKKHKHSYHRYHDYRVDTPIEAKYDLNRNGYIGWRERYAMNHRYVNTWKERRCDYNRNGVVDAWEVACVY
;
A
#
# COMPACT_ATOMS: atom_id res chain seq x y z
N MET A 1 -37.44 -4.70 -82.54
CA MET A 1 -36.85 -3.35 -82.41
C MET A 1 -37.47 -2.63 -81.22
N ARG A 2 -36.78 -2.55 -80.07
CA ARG A 2 -37.22 -1.76 -78.91
C ARG A 2 -36.09 -0.80 -78.54
N ARG A 3 -36.32 0.48 -78.78
CA ARG A 3 -35.42 1.59 -78.43
C ARG A 3 -35.49 1.83 -76.93
N THR A 4 -34.40 1.59 -76.21
CA THR A 4 -34.25 2.01 -74.81
C THR A 4 -33.64 3.40 -74.76
N LYS A 5 -34.23 4.27 -73.95
CA LYS A 5 -33.89 5.69 -73.78
C LYS A 5 -32.77 5.82 -72.72
N PRO A 6 -31.63 6.49 -72.98
CA PRO A 6 -30.46 6.46 -72.09
C PRO A 6 -30.50 7.45 -70.90
N TRP A 7 -31.61 8.14 -70.64
CA TRP A 7 -31.64 9.30 -69.73
C TRP A 7 -32.15 9.00 -68.32
N LEU A 8 -32.37 7.74 -67.93
CA LEU A 8 -32.81 7.36 -66.58
C LEU A 8 -31.70 6.82 -65.67
N LEU A 9 -30.43 6.90 -66.08
CA LEU A 9 -29.30 6.37 -65.29
C LEU A 9 -28.41 7.44 -64.65
N ALA A 10 -28.82 8.72 -64.64
CA ALA A 10 -28.00 9.82 -64.13
C ALA A 10 -28.50 10.43 -62.79
N LEU A 11 -29.40 9.77 -62.05
CA LEU A 11 -29.94 10.32 -60.80
C LEU A 11 -29.89 9.34 -59.62
N ALA A 12 -28.89 8.46 -59.59
CA ALA A 12 -28.66 7.51 -58.48
C ALA A 12 -27.25 7.62 -57.87
N LEU A 13 -26.61 8.79 -57.98
CA LEU A 13 -25.24 9.02 -57.48
C LEU A 13 -25.13 10.23 -56.53
N LEU A 14 -26.18 10.55 -55.75
CA LEU A 14 -26.09 11.61 -54.73
C LEU A 14 -26.71 11.29 -53.36
N LEU A 15 -27.17 10.07 -53.10
CA LEU A 15 -27.78 9.70 -51.80
C LEU A 15 -27.42 8.27 -51.35
N GLY A 16 -26.17 7.83 -51.54
CA GLY A 16 -25.74 6.45 -51.24
C GLY A 16 -24.43 6.34 -50.45
N GLY A 17 -24.04 7.38 -49.72
CA GLY A 17 -22.78 7.44 -48.97
C GLY A 17 -22.96 7.41 -47.46
N PHE A 18 -24.00 6.75 -46.95
CA PHE A 18 -24.20 6.55 -45.52
C PHE A 18 -24.14 5.06 -45.21
N THR A 19 -23.34 4.72 -44.19
CA THR A 19 -23.13 3.39 -43.59
C THR A 19 -22.19 2.45 -44.34
N LEU A 20 -20.94 2.39 -43.88
CA LEU A 20 -20.27 1.17 -43.42
C LEU A 20 -18.77 1.48 -43.19
N LEU A 21 -18.45 2.07 -42.04
CA LEU A 21 -17.16 1.81 -41.41
C LEU A 21 -17.43 1.50 -39.94
N SER A 22 -17.95 0.29 -39.77
CA SER A 22 -18.15 -0.38 -38.50
C SER A 22 -16.80 -0.94 -38.04
N ALA A 23 -16.55 -0.74 -36.74
CA ALA A 23 -15.80 -1.66 -35.89
C ALA A 23 -14.34 -1.93 -36.29
N ALA A 24 -13.48 -0.98 -35.97
CA ALA A 24 -12.17 -1.26 -35.40
C ALA A 24 -11.92 -0.17 -34.34
N GLU A 25 -11.46 -0.43 -33.14
CA GLU A 25 -11.03 -1.65 -32.49
C GLU A 25 -10.85 -1.26 -31.03
N SER A 26 -11.04 -2.24 -30.15
CA SER A 26 -10.46 -2.30 -28.82
C SER A 26 -10.81 -1.16 -27.85
N GLN A 27 -11.81 -1.48 -27.05
CA GLN A 27 -11.80 -1.20 -25.62
C GLN A 27 -10.44 -1.63 -25.03
N ALA A 28 -9.44 -0.75 -25.06
CA ALA A 28 -8.24 -0.90 -24.26
C ALA A 28 -8.58 -0.43 -22.85
N CYS A 29 -9.26 -1.34 -22.16
CA CYS A 29 -9.37 -1.40 -20.71
C CYS A 29 -7.97 -1.36 -20.12
N SER A 30 -7.51 -0.16 -19.77
CA SER A 30 -6.45 0.04 -18.80
C SER A 30 -6.98 1.12 -17.89
N ARG A 31 -7.99 0.79 -17.07
CA ARG A 31 -7.73 0.44 -15.66
C ARG A 31 -6.48 1.21 -15.25
N PHE A 32 -6.63 2.53 -15.06
CA PHE A 32 -5.69 3.29 -14.28
C PHE A 32 -5.64 2.52 -12.97
N HIS A 33 -4.63 1.66 -12.86
CA HIS A 33 -4.12 1.24 -11.60
C HIS A 33 -3.78 2.58 -10.97
N HIS A 34 -4.70 3.09 -10.15
CA HIS A 34 -4.34 3.72 -8.92
C HIS A 34 -3.31 2.73 -8.37
N LYS A 35 -2.02 3.00 -8.66
CA LYS A 35 -0.96 2.61 -7.77
C LYS A 35 -1.46 3.25 -6.50
N LYS A 36 -2.18 2.46 -5.70
CA LYS A 36 -2.16 2.61 -4.27
C LYS A 36 -0.66 2.68 -4.06
N HIS A 37 -0.15 3.89 -3.86
CA HIS A 37 1.00 4.05 -3.04
C HIS A 37 0.55 3.31 -1.80
N LYS A 38 0.87 2.01 -1.74
CA LYS A 38 0.84 1.27 -0.50
C LYS A 38 1.73 2.16 0.31
N HIS A 39 1.08 2.92 1.20
CA HIS A 39 1.72 3.69 2.22
C HIS A 39 2.67 2.68 2.85
N SER A 40 3.92 2.68 2.38
CA SER A 40 5.01 1.89 2.91
C SER A 40 5.41 2.61 4.19
N TYR A 41 4.44 2.78 5.08
CA TYR A 41 4.57 3.51 6.34
C TYR A 41 5.30 2.65 7.38
N HIS A 42 5.76 1.45 7.00
CA HIS A 42 6.51 0.55 7.87
C HIS A 42 7.69 -0.11 7.17
N ARG A 43 8.48 0.64 6.39
CA ARG A 43 9.92 0.33 6.36
C ARG A 43 10.59 1.12 7.48
N TYR A 44 10.22 0.80 8.72
CA TYR A 44 11.23 0.90 9.76
C TYR A 44 12.31 -0.08 9.30
N HIS A 45 13.48 0.44 8.96
CA HIS A 45 14.61 -0.42 8.59
C HIS A 45 14.90 -1.28 9.81
N ASP A 46 14.49 -2.55 9.74
CA ASP A 46 14.96 -3.58 10.65
C ASP A 46 16.49 -3.56 10.51
N TYR A 47 17.19 -3.24 11.60
CA TYR A 47 18.65 -3.23 11.60
C TYR A 47 19.15 -4.55 12.16
N ARG A 48 20.31 -4.97 11.69
CA ARG A 48 20.91 -6.23 12.11
C ARG A 48 21.27 -6.16 13.59
N VAL A 49 21.12 -7.27 14.29
CA VAL A 49 21.59 -7.42 15.67
C VAL A 49 23.11 -7.51 15.63
N ASP A 50 23.79 -6.45 16.09
CA ASP A 50 25.25 -6.34 16.02
C ASP A 50 25.88 -6.36 17.42
N THR A 51 25.10 -6.15 18.48
CA THR A 51 25.57 -6.09 19.87
C THR A 51 24.88 -7.11 20.78
N PRO A 52 25.53 -7.54 21.88
CA PRO A 52 24.91 -8.42 22.87
C PRO A 52 23.69 -7.81 23.54
N ILE A 53 23.62 -6.47 23.61
CA ILE A 53 22.45 -5.79 24.17
C ILE A 53 21.27 -5.86 23.20
N GLU A 54 21.47 -5.64 21.90
CA GLU A 54 20.42 -5.83 20.88
C GLU A 54 19.93 -7.28 20.84
N ALA A 55 20.82 -8.26 21.01
CA ALA A 55 20.44 -9.68 21.06
C ALA A 55 19.47 -10.02 22.21
N LYS A 56 19.43 -9.21 23.29
CA LYS A 56 18.42 -9.37 24.35
C LYS A 56 17.02 -8.93 23.90
N TYR A 57 16.95 -8.05 22.91
CA TYR A 57 15.71 -7.47 22.41
C TYR A 57 15.24 -8.08 21.08
N ASP A 58 16.05 -8.92 20.44
CA ASP A 58 15.63 -9.81 19.34
C ASP A 58 14.76 -10.95 19.90
N LEU A 59 13.50 -10.62 20.18
CA LEU A 59 12.55 -11.51 20.85
C LEU A 59 12.19 -12.71 19.98
N ASN A 60 12.20 -12.52 18.65
CA ASN A 60 11.87 -13.58 17.69
C ASN A 60 13.11 -14.36 17.19
N ARG A 61 14.32 -13.94 17.57
CA ARG A 61 15.62 -14.55 17.22
C ARG A 61 15.86 -14.61 15.71
N ASN A 62 15.42 -13.60 14.97
CA ASN A 62 15.60 -13.55 13.51
C ASN A 62 16.90 -12.83 13.09
N GLY A 63 17.66 -12.28 14.03
CA GLY A 63 18.90 -11.53 13.79
C GLY A 63 18.69 -10.07 13.37
N TYR A 64 17.47 -9.55 13.48
CA TYR A 64 17.09 -8.18 13.14
C TYR A 64 16.17 -7.58 14.20
N ILE A 65 16.32 -6.28 14.46
CA ILE A 65 15.45 -5.54 15.39
C ILE A 65 14.34 -4.83 14.63
N GLY A 66 13.14 -5.40 14.71
CA GLY A 66 11.92 -4.82 14.16
C GLY A 66 11.35 -3.66 14.99
N TRP A 67 10.30 -3.01 14.48
CA TRP A 67 9.61 -1.92 15.20
C TRP A 67 9.20 -2.30 16.63
N ARG A 68 8.64 -3.51 16.82
CA ARG A 68 8.19 -3.98 18.14
C ARG A 68 9.35 -4.17 19.11
N GLU A 69 10.44 -4.73 18.63
CA GLU A 69 11.65 -4.99 19.40
C GLU A 69 12.36 -3.67 19.73
N ARG A 70 12.37 -2.71 18.79
CA ARG A 70 12.82 -1.34 19.04
C ARG A 70 11.94 -0.61 20.04
N TYR A 71 10.63 -0.82 20.00
CA TYR A 71 9.72 -0.28 21.00
C TYR A 71 10.12 -0.84 22.38
N ALA A 72 10.32 -2.15 22.50
CA ALA A 72 10.82 -2.80 23.71
C ALA A 72 12.21 -2.32 24.17
N MET A 73 13.10 -1.92 23.26
CA MET A 73 14.40 -1.34 23.61
C MET A 73 14.28 0.04 24.27
N ASN A 74 13.39 0.87 23.75
CA ASN A 74 13.20 2.25 24.23
C ASN A 74 12.22 2.35 25.40
N HIS A 75 11.42 1.30 25.63
CA HIS A 75 10.39 1.26 26.66
C HIS A 75 10.75 0.18 27.67
N ARG A 76 11.01 0.57 28.91
CA ARG A 76 11.35 -0.36 29.98
C ARG A 76 10.08 -1.05 30.47
N TYR A 77 9.92 -2.33 30.16
CA TYR A 77 8.81 -3.11 30.69
C TYR A 77 8.84 -3.19 32.21
N VAL A 78 7.64 -3.28 32.79
CA VAL A 78 7.44 -3.52 34.22
C VAL A 78 7.86 -4.96 34.56
N ASN A 79 9.01 -5.12 35.21
CA ASN A 79 9.59 -6.43 35.54
C ASN A 79 9.61 -6.70 37.05
N THR A 80 9.51 -5.67 37.88
CA THR A 80 9.57 -5.76 39.35
C THR A 80 8.30 -5.24 40.00
N TRP A 81 8.08 -5.64 41.26
CA TRP A 81 6.96 -5.11 42.06
C TRP A 81 7.03 -3.58 42.22
N LYS A 82 8.24 -3.02 42.40
CA LYS A 82 8.43 -1.56 42.51
C LYS A 82 8.00 -0.86 41.23
N GLU A 83 8.43 -1.34 40.06
CA GLU A 83 8.01 -0.80 38.77
C GLU A 83 6.49 -0.93 38.56
N ARG A 84 5.87 -2.04 38.97
CA ARG A 84 4.42 -2.24 38.85
C ARG A 84 3.61 -1.24 39.67
N ARG A 85 4.16 -0.78 40.79
CA ARG A 85 3.53 0.26 41.61
C ARG A 85 3.64 1.65 40.96
N CYS A 86 4.62 1.84 40.09
CA CYS A 86 4.95 3.09 39.42
C CYS A 86 4.40 3.20 37.99
N ASP A 87 3.98 2.09 37.39
CA ASP A 87 3.16 2.04 36.16
C ASP A 87 1.75 2.55 36.48
N TYR A 88 1.60 3.87 36.47
CA TYR A 88 0.39 4.56 36.88
C TYR A 88 -0.72 4.42 35.84
N ASN A 89 -0.35 4.34 34.55
CA ASN A 89 -1.30 4.17 33.45
C ASN A 89 -1.63 2.70 33.15
N ARG A 90 -0.95 1.75 33.82
CA ARG A 90 -1.13 0.30 33.72
C ARG A 90 -0.92 -0.24 32.30
N ASN A 91 -0.01 0.37 31.54
CA ASN A 91 0.30 -0.06 30.17
C ASN A 91 1.40 -1.14 30.13
N GLY A 92 1.97 -1.52 31.27
CA GLY A 92 3.02 -2.54 31.39
C GLY A 92 4.42 -2.03 31.04
N VAL A 93 4.58 -0.73 30.85
CA VAL A 93 5.82 -0.02 30.53
C VAL A 93 6.01 1.07 31.58
N VAL A 94 7.27 1.32 31.97
CA VAL A 94 7.63 2.48 32.77
C VAL A 94 8.08 3.60 31.82
N ASP A 95 7.22 4.59 31.65
CA ASP A 95 7.52 5.79 30.87
C ASP A 95 8.54 6.69 31.59
N ALA A 96 9.15 7.63 30.87
CA ALA A 96 10.15 8.55 31.43
C ALA A 96 9.65 9.33 32.67
N TRP A 97 8.35 9.65 32.74
CA TRP A 97 7.74 10.32 33.89
C TRP A 97 7.44 9.35 35.05
N GLU A 98 7.24 8.07 34.77
CA GLU A 98 7.03 7.00 35.76
C GLU A 98 8.36 6.52 36.37
N VAL A 99 9.47 6.69 35.65
CA VAL A 99 10.83 6.37 36.12
C VAL A 99 11.16 7.06 37.44
N ALA A 100 10.66 8.28 37.66
CA ALA A 100 10.88 9.03 38.91
C ALA A 100 10.31 8.32 40.15
N CYS A 101 9.29 7.46 40.01
CA CYS A 101 8.77 6.65 41.11
C CYS A 101 9.61 5.38 41.35
N VAL A 102 10.31 4.90 40.31
CA VAL A 102 11.10 3.66 40.37
C VAL A 102 12.44 3.86 41.10
N TYR A 103 12.98 5.07 41.10
CA TYR A 103 14.21 5.42 41.83
C TYR A 103 13.86 6.09 43.15
#